data_AF-A0A509EH59-F1
#
_entry.id   AF-A0A509EH59-F1
#
_cell.length_a   1.000
_cell.length_b   1.000
_cell.length_c   1.000
_cell.angle_alpha   90.00
_cell.angle_beta   90.00
_cell.angle_gamma   90.00
#
_symmetry.space_group_name_H-M   'P 1'
#
loop_
_entity.id
_entity.type
_entity.pdbx_description
1 polymer ?
#
loop_
_entity_poly.entity_id
_entity_poly.type
_entity_poly.pdbx_seq_one_letter_code
_entity_poly.pdbx_strand_id
1 'polypeptide(L)'
;MTDMTPIADDTAATLTFGLLRDAYLDLAQTLLRIEQGSARDLLQAIEKRAALRLSALEDEIFTDPLEQTALAMAASPVLAVLREAQAA
;
A
#
# COMPACT_ATOMS: atom_id res chain seq x y z
N MET A 1 -26.31 6.59 -23.61
CA MET A 1 -25.31 5.57 -23.26
C MET A 1 -24.80 5.95 -21.89
N THR A 2 -25.17 5.19 -20.87
CA THR A 2 -24.74 5.42 -19.49
C THR A 2 -23.29 4.98 -19.38
N ASP A 3 -22.39 5.91 -19.09
CA ASP A 3 -20.97 5.67 -18.83
C ASP A 3 -20.81 4.65 -17.70
N MET A 4 -20.51 3.40 -18.06
CA MET A 4 -20.17 2.30 -17.13
C MET A 4 -18.70 2.34 -16.70
N THR A 5 -18.01 3.45 -16.93
CA THR A 5 -16.57 3.65 -16.70
C THR A 5 -16.16 3.69 -15.22
N PRO A 6 -16.88 4.35 -14.29
CA PRO A 6 -16.41 4.51 -12.91
C PRO A 6 -16.30 3.19 -12.13
N ILE A 7 -17.27 2.28 -12.33
CA ILE A 7 -17.33 1.00 -11.61
C ILE A 7 -16.23 0.04 -12.09
N ALA A 8 -15.88 0.11 -13.38
CA ALA A 8 -14.81 -0.70 -13.96
C ALA A 8 -13.44 -0.27 -13.43
N ASP A 9 -13.21 1.03 -13.29
CA ASP A 9 -11.95 1.60 -12.78
C ASP A 9 -11.74 1.29 -11.29
N ASP A 10 -12.79 1.40 -10.45
CA ASP A 10 -12.73 1.02 -9.03
C ASP A 10 -12.48 -0.49 -8.84
N THR A 11 -13.08 -1.32 -9.70
CA THR A 11 -12.88 -2.78 -9.67
C THR A 11 -11.44 -3.13 -10.07
N ALA A 12 -10.92 -2.49 -11.11
CA ALA A 12 -9.55 -2.69 -11.56
C ALA A 12 -8.53 -2.26 -10.49
N ALA A 13 -8.77 -1.13 -9.81
CA ALA A 13 -7.94 -0.66 -8.71
C ALA A 13 -7.93 -1.65 -7.53
N THR A 14 -9.10 -2.16 -7.15
CA THR A 14 -9.24 -3.15 -6.07
C THR A 14 -8.51 -4.45 -6.39
N LEU A 15 -8.68 -4.98 -7.61
CA LEU A 15 -7.98 -6.19 -8.06
C LEU A 15 -6.47 -5.98 -8.12
N THR A 16 -6.02 -4.84 -8.64
CA THR A 16 -4.61 -4.48 -8.72
C THR A 16 -3.98 -4.40 -7.33
N PHE A 17 -4.66 -3.77 -6.37
CA PHE A 17 -4.21 -3.71 -4.98
C PHE A 17 -4.11 -5.12 -4.36
N GLY A 18 -5.11 -5.98 -4.58
CA GLY A 18 -5.08 -7.37 -4.10
C GLY A 18 -3.88 -8.15 -4.62
N LEU A 19 -3.64 -8.10 -5.93
CA LEU A 19 -2.49 -8.79 -6.55
C LEU A 19 -1.14 -8.26 -6.04
N LEU A 20 -1.02 -6.94 -5.85
CA LEU A 20 0.19 -6.32 -5.32
C LEU A 20 0.42 -6.69 -3.84
N ARG A 21 -0.65 -6.75 -3.05
CA ARG A 21 -0.59 -7.22 -1.65
C ARG A 21 -0.04 -8.64 -1.58
N ASP A 22 -0.61 -9.56 -2.34
CA ASP A 22 -0.22 -10.97 -2.31
C ASP A 22 1.24 -11.15 -2.72
N ALA A 23 1.65 -10.50 -3.81
CA ALA A 23 3.03 -10.54 -4.29
C ALA A 23 4.03 -9.98 -3.26
N TYR A 24 3.66 -8.90 -2.55
CA TYR A 24 4.51 -8.32 -1.53
C TYR A 24 4.65 -9.23 -0.30
N LEU A 25 3.56 -9.85 0.16
CA LEU A 25 3.58 -10.78 1.28
C LEU A 25 4.45 -12.01 0.96
N ASP A 26 4.30 -12.59 -0.23
CA ASP A 26 5.11 -13.73 -0.68
C ASP A 26 6.60 -13.38 -0.73
N LEU A 27 6.94 -12.19 -1.22
CA LEU A 27 8.31 -11.71 -1.25
C LEU A 27 8.88 -11.51 0.17
N ALA A 28 8.14 -10.86 1.06
CA ALA A 28 8.57 -10.61 2.43
C ALA A 28 8.82 -11.93 3.19
N GLN A 29 7.89 -12.88 3.08
CA GLN A 29 8.03 -14.21 3.69
C GLN A 29 9.22 -14.98 3.10
N THR A 30 9.47 -14.83 1.79
CA THR A 30 10.63 -15.46 1.15
C THR A 30 11.94 -14.86 1.65
N LEU A 31 12.03 -13.53 1.78
CA LEU A 31 13.21 -12.86 2.32
C LEU A 31 13.46 -13.22 3.78
N LEU A 32 12.42 -13.26 4.61
CA LEU A 32 12.51 -13.64 6.03
C LEU A 32 13.01 -15.08 6.22
N ARG A 33 12.64 -16.00 5.30
CA ARG A 33 13.14 -17.38 5.29
C ARG A 33 14.60 -17.50 4.88
N ILE A 34 15.10 -16.60 4.04
CA ILE A 34 16.51 -16.59 3.59
C ILE A 34 17.41 -16.00 4.67
N GLU A 35 17.09 -14.79 5.15
CA GLU A 35 17.90 -14.09 6.16
C GLU A 35 17.03 -13.16 7.02
N GLN A 36 16.63 -13.65 8.19
CA GLN A 36 15.65 -12.96 9.03
C GLN A 36 16.08 -11.56 9.51
N GLY A 37 17.37 -11.35 9.81
CA GLY A 37 17.90 -10.07 10.30
C GLY A 37 17.80 -8.97 9.25
N SER A 38 18.56 -9.10 8.17
CA SER A 38 18.57 -8.12 7.07
C SER A 38 17.19 -7.95 6.43
N ALA A 39 16.37 -9.01 6.36
CA ALA A 39 15.00 -8.90 5.84
C ALA A 39 14.12 -8.01 6.73
N ARG A 40 14.18 -8.16 8.06
CA ARG A 40 13.42 -7.30 8.98
C ARG A 40 13.85 -5.84 8.87
N ASP A 41 15.15 -5.57 8.80
CA ASP A 41 15.68 -4.21 8.63
C ASP A 41 15.19 -3.58 7.33
N LEU A 42 15.21 -4.35 6.23
CA LEU A 42 14.70 -3.92 4.93
C LEU A 42 13.19 -3.61 4.98
N LEU A 43 12.39 -4.52 5.54
CA LEU A 43 10.93 -4.37 5.63
C LEU A 43 10.56 -3.16 6.49
N GLN A 44 11.24 -2.95 7.62
CA GLN A 44 11.02 -1.79 8.48
C GLN A 44 11.42 -0.47 7.78
N ALA A 45 12.50 -0.48 7.00
CA ALA A 45 12.90 0.68 6.20
C ALA A 45 11.87 1.00 5.11
N ILE A 46 11.25 -0.01 4.49
CA ILE A 46 10.15 0.16 3.54
C ILE A 46 8.93 0.77 4.23
N GLU A 47 8.50 0.25 5.39
CA GLU A 47 7.39 0.81 6.17
C GLU A 47 7.60 2.29 6.49
N LYS A 48 8.78 2.66 6.98
CA LYS A 48 9.12 4.05 7.31
C LYS A 48 9.06 4.97 6.08
N ARG A 49 9.59 4.52 4.93
CA ARG A 49 9.54 5.32 3.68
C ARG A 49 8.11 5.48 3.18
N ALA A 50 7.28 4.44 3.28
CA ALA A 50 5.87 4.52 2.91
C ALA A 50 5.12 5.50 3.82
N ALA A 51 5.29 5.40 5.14
CA ALA A 51 4.69 6.33 6.10
C ALA A 51 5.11 7.79 5.83
N LEU A 52 6.40 8.03 5.58
CA LEU A 52 6.90 9.37 5.23
C LEU A 52 6.27 9.89 3.94
N ARG A 53 6.16 9.05 2.91
CA ARG A 53 5.56 9.45 1.64
C ARG A 53 4.07 9.75 1.78
N LEU A 54 3.35 8.97 2.59
CA LEU A 54 1.93 9.21 2.88
C LEU A 54 1.73 10.52 3.65
N SER A 55 2.54 10.79 4.67
CA SER A 55 2.50 12.07 5.40
C SER A 55 2.86 13.25 4.49
N ALA A 56 3.86 13.11 3.61
CA ALA A 56 4.21 14.16 2.66
C ALA A 56 3.09 14.41 1.63
N LEU A 57 2.34 13.36 1.27
CA LEU A 57 1.16 13.51 0.40
C LEU A 57 0.03 14.21 1.16
N GLU A 58 -0.22 13.92 2.44
CA GLU A 58 -1.20 14.66 3.26
C GLU A 58 -0.90 16.16 3.35
N ASP A 59 0.38 16.54 3.34
CA ASP A 59 0.85 17.93 3.34
C ASP A 59 0.81 18.59 1.94
N GLU A 60 0.63 17.82 0.86
CA GLU A 60 0.39 18.38 -0.47
C GLU A 60 -1.03 19.01 -0.50
N ILE A 61 -1.14 20.22 -1.06
CA ILE A 61 -2.45 20.88 -1.24
C ILE A 61 -3.20 20.13 -2.33
N PHE A 62 -3.95 19.08 -1.96
CA PHE A 62 -4.93 18.48 -2.84
C PHE A 62 -5.95 19.55 -3.21
N THR A 63 -6.12 19.76 -4.51
CA THR A 63 -7.12 20.72 -5.01
C THR A 63 -8.53 20.12 -4.95
N ASP A 64 -8.62 18.79 -4.88
CA ASP A 64 -9.87 18.03 -4.78
C ASP A 64 -10.00 17.32 -3.40
N PRO A 65 -11.06 17.62 -2.62
CA PRO A 65 -11.36 16.92 -1.37
C PRO A 65 -11.55 15.40 -1.50
N LEU A 66 -11.97 14.91 -2.68
CA LEU A 66 -12.13 13.48 -2.96
C LEU A 66 -10.77 12.78 -3.06
N GLU A 67 -9.76 13.41 -3.65
CA GLU A 67 -8.40 12.87 -3.72
C GLU A 67 -7.77 12.76 -2.32
N GLN A 68 -7.96 13.77 -1.48
CA GLN A 68 -7.50 13.75 -0.09
C GLN A 68 -8.18 12.62 0.72
N THR A 69 -9.48 12.42 0.50
CA THR A 69 -10.23 11.34 1.15
C THR A 69 -9.78 9.96 0.65
N ALA A 70 -9.57 9.81 -0.66
CA ALA A 70 -9.09 8.58 -1.27
C ALA A 70 -7.69 8.19 -0.76
N LEU A 71 -6.78 9.17 -0.63
CA LEU A 71 -5.45 8.95 -0.04
C LEU A 71 -5.56 8.46 1.40
N ALA A 72 -6.34 9.14 2.24
CA ALA A 72 -6.51 8.76 3.64
C ALA A 72 -7.09 7.34 3.78
N MET A 73 -8.04 6.97 2.90
CA MET A 73 -8.60 5.61 2.86
C MET A 73 -7.58 4.57 2.39
N ALA A 74 -6.67 4.90 1.47
CA ALA A 74 -5.65 3.98 0.94
C ALA A 74 -4.41 3.83 1.86
N ALA A 75 -4.07 4.89 2.60
CA ALA A 75 -2.90 4.94 3.48
C ALA A 75 -2.93 3.84 4.56
N SER A 76 -4.09 3.66 5.20
CA SER A 76 -4.27 2.69 6.29
C SER A 76 -4.10 1.22 5.83
N PRO A 77 -4.76 0.77 4.74
CA PRO A 77 -4.54 -0.56 4.16
C PRO A 77 -3.08 -0.82 3.77
N VAL A 78 -2.39 0.15 3.15
CA VAL A 78 -0.99 -0.02 2.73
C VAL A 78 -0.09 -0.26 3.94
N LEU A 79 -0.22 0.56 4.99
CA LEU A 79 0.57 0.39 6.22
C LEU A 79 0.23 -0.93 6.94
N ALA A 80 -1.04 -1.36 6.92
CA ALA A 80 -1.44 -2.63 7.49
C ALA A 80 -0.76 -3.83 6.81
N VAL A 81 -0.72 -3.84 5.46
CA VAL A 81 -0.03 -4.90 4.70
C VAL A 81 1.47 -4.93 4.99
N LEU A 82 2.10 -3.76 5.08
CA LEU A 82 3.54 -3.67 5.40
C LEU A 82 3.86 -4.19 6.80
N ARG A 83 2.95 -4.03 7.76
CA ARG A 83 3.08 -4.60 9.11
C ARG A 83 2.79 -6.10 9.15
N GLU A 84 1.77 -6.56 8.42
CA GLU A 84 1.44 -7.98 8.27
C GLU A 84 2.66 -8.76 7.76
N ALA A 85 3.35 -8.23 6.76
CA ALA A 85 4.57 -8.81 6.20
C ALA A 85 5.72 -8.97 7.21
N GLN A 86 5.74 -8.18 8.28
CA GLN A 86 6.76 -8.23 9.34
C GLN A 86 6.37 -9.13 10.51
N ALA A 87 5.08 -9.42 10.67
CA ALA A 87 4.52 -10.24 11.75
C ALA A 87 4.49 -11.75 11.42
N ALA A 88 4.63 -12.11 10.14
CA ALA A 88 4.74 -13.48 9.65
C ALA A 88 6.13 -14.09 9.90
#